data_AF-A0A0C3ELQ0-F1
#
_entry.id   AF-A0A0C3ELQ0-F1
#
_cell.length_a   1.000
_cell.length_b   1.000
_cell.length_c   1.000
_cell.angle_alpha   90.00
_cell.angle_beta   90.00
_cell.angle_gamma   90.00
#
_symmetry.space_group_name_H-M   'P 1'
#
loop_
_entity.id
_entity.type
_entity.pdbx_description
1 polymer ?
#
loop_
_entity_poly.entity_id
_entity_poly.type
_entity_poly.pdbx_seq_one_letter_code
_entity_poly.pdbx_strand_id
1 'polypeptide(L)'
;MCNPPFYSNPEEVAQSAEAKEFIPNAACTGSGSEMITPGGEVAFVSRMFCESLQYKSRCRWYTSMLGKLASLPDTVTLLRINQIDNYAITEFVQGQTRRWAIAWSFGTHRLPDSYGRINNPTLQSIMPARTTLYQQLSVFPSLSVLSSTLDRALLDIDGLSITWDNSSQSCLVKATANTWSRAARRRKAEMSSQPFSTSRFSPVVMQCRIYCREDVSSEKHRLHLEYQWVEGNERNIFDSFVNHVNRKVSSISTAT
;
A
#
# COMPACT_ATOMS: atom_id res chain seq x y z
N MET A 1 11.13 -14.83 -0.79
CA MET A 1 11.16 -14.54 0.66
C MET A 1 12.52 -14.94 1.21
N CYS A 2 13.02 -14.22 2.21
CA CYS A 2 14.32 -14.48 2.84
C CYS A 2 14.21 -14.34 4.37
N ASN A 3 14.92 -15.20 5.10
CA ASN A 3 15.25 -15.01 6.51
C ASN A 3 16.78 -14.88 6.62
N PRO A 4 17.33 -13.65 6.66
CA PRO A 4 18.76 -13.44 6.59
C PRO A 4 19.44 -13.75 7.93
N PRO A 5 20.76 -14.04 7.93
CA PRO A 5 21.54 -14.05 9.16
C PRO A 5 21.49 -12.67 9.83
N PHE A 6 21.16 -12.62 11.13
CA PHE A 6 20.88 -11.35 11.81
C PHE A 6 22.11 -10.62 12.32
N TYR A 7 23.19 -11.35 12.61
CA TYR A 7 24.32 -10.83 13.36
C TYR A 7 25.54 -10.60 12.47
N SER A 8 26.36 -9.61 12.83
CA SER A 8 27.58 -9.26 12.10
C SER A 8 28.78 -10.10 12.51
N ASN A 9 28.80 -10.53 13.78
CA ASN A 9 29.88 -11.28 14.40
C ASN A 9 29.35 -12.07 15.62
N PRO A 10 30.16 -12.99 16.19
CA PRO A 10 29.77 -13.76 17.38
C PRO A 10 29.52 -12.92 18.63
N GLU A 11 30.22 -11.79 18.80
CA GLU A 11 30.05 -10.91 19.97
C GLU A 11 28.64 -10.33 20.04
N GLU A 12 28.06 -9.96 18.90
CA GLU A 12 26.69 -9.46 18.81
C GLU A 12 25.64 -10.53 19.16
N VAL A 13 25.95 -11.81 18.88
CA VAL A 13 25.11 -12.94 19.32
C VAL A 13 25.12 -13.03 20.84
N ALA A 14 26.31 -12.92 21.47
CA ALA A 14 26.46 -12.99 22.92
C ALA A 14 25.75 -11.82 23.62
N GLN A 15 25.96 -10.58 23.15
CA GLN A 15 25.27 -9.40 23.67
C GLN A 15 23.75 -9.52 23.57
N SER A 16 23.24 -10.05 22.45
CA SER A 16 21.81 -10.27 22.28
C SER A 16 21.25 -11.38 23.18
N ALA A 17 22.09 -12.33 23.63
CA ALA A 17 21.70 -13.36 24.59
C ALA A 17 21.68 -12.79 26.01
N GLU A 18 22.68 -11.98 26.38
CA GLU A 18 22.78 -11.31 27.69
C GLU A 18 21.68 -10.27 27.92
N ALA A 19 21.27 -9.54 26.87
CA ALA A 19 20.20 -8.54 26.97
C ALA A 19 18.80 -9.15 27.16
N LYS A 20 18.65 -10.48 27.07
CA LYS A 20 17.37 -11.15 27.32
C LYS A 20 17.28 -11.51 28.80
N GLU A 21 16.30 -10.90 29.47
CA GLU A 21 16.01 -11.14 30.89
C GLU A 21 15.60 -12.59 31.20
N PHE A 22 15.11 -13.32 30.18
CA PHE A 22 14.75 -14.73 30.25
C PHE A 22 15.51 -15.55 29.21
N ILE A 23 15.92 -16.76 29.60
CA ILE A 23 16.48 -17.74 28.67
C ILE A 23 15.43 -18.00 27.58
N PRO A 24 15.76 -17.86 26.29
CA PRO A 24 14.81 -18.12 25.23
C PRO A 24 14.31 -19.58 25.30
N ASN A 25 12.99 -19.77 25.31
CA ASN A 25 12.36 -21.10 25.32
C ASN A 25 12.74 -21.99 24.12
N ALA A 26 13.28 -21.38 23.05
CA ALA A 26 13.79 -22.08 21.88
C ALA A 26 15.32 -22.11 21.91
N ALA A 27 15.91 -23.30 21.84
CA ALA A 27 17.34 -23.46 21.63
C ALA A 27 17.72 -22.87 20.26
N CYS A 28 18.71 -21.97 20.23
CA CYS A 28 19.23 -21.45 18.98
C CYS A 28 20.18 -22.50 18.38
N THR A 29 19.64 -23.38 17.53
CA THR A 29 20.38 -24.47 16.88
C THR A 29 20.89 -24.11 15.48
N GLY A 30 20.80 -22.83 15.10
CA GLY A 30 21.27 -22.37 13.79
C GLY A 30 22.77 -22.56 13.64
N SER A 31 23.21 -22.98 12.45
CA SER A 31 24.63 -23.01 12.11
C SER A 31 25.22 -21.59 12.10
N GLY A 32 26.53 -21.46 12.32
CA GLY A 32 27.18 -20.14 12.36
C GLY A 32 26.92 -19.29 11.10
N SER A 33 26.82 -19.93 9.93
CA SER A 33 26.47 -19.29 8.65
C SER A 33 25.00 -18.86 8.53
N GLU A 34 24.09 -19.47 9.28
CA GLU A 34 22.67 -19.08 9.34
C GLU A 34 22.44 -17.93 10.32
N MET A 35 23.37 -17.71 11.25
CA MET A 35 23.26 -16.67 12.27
C MET A 35 24.08 -15.42 11.94
N ILE A 36 25.26 -15.59 11.33
CA ILE A 36 26.25 -14.53 11.16
C ILE A 36 26.54 -14.28 9.67
N THR A 37 26.55 -13.02 9.28
CA THR A 37 27.04 -12.53 7.98
C THR A 37 27.81 -11.24 8.20
N PRO A 38 28.90 -10.96 7.46
CA PRO A 38 29.57 -9.66 7.54
C PRO A 38 28.58 -8.51 7.31
N GLY A 39 28.56 -7.56 8.26
CA GLY A 39 27.63 -6.41 8.28
C GLY A 39 26.18 -6.74 8.69
N GLY A 40 25.91 -7.97 9.14
CA GLY A 40 24.63 -8.38 9.69
C GLY A 40 23.47 -8.33 8.68
N GLU A 41 22.25 -8.35 9.20
CA GLU A 41 21.05 -8.37 8.35
C GLU A 41 20.94 -7.14 7.43
N VAL A 42 21.39 -5.96 7.86
CA VAL A 42 21.32 -4.74 7.04
C VAL A 42 22.17 -4.89 5.79
N ALA A 43 23.42 -5.37 5.92
CA ALA A 43 24.28 -5.59 4.76
C ALA A 43 23.73 -6.71 3.86
N PHE A 44 23.16 -7.76 4.44
CA PHE A 44 22.54 -8.85 3.67
C PHE A 44 21.35 -8.35 2.84
N VAL A 45 20.40 -7.65 3.48
CA VAL A 45 19.22 -7.10 2.80
C VAL A 45 19.61 -6.03 1.78
N SER A 46 20.66 -5.24 2.06
CA SER A 46 21.20 -4.28 1.08
C SER A 46 21.73 -4.97 -0.18
N ARG A 47 22.46 -6.09 -0.04
CA ARG A 47 22.90 -6.90 -1.20
C ARG A 47 21.71 -7.45 -1.98
N MET A 48 20.74 -8.03 -1.27
CA MET A 48 19.51 -8.54 -1.88
C MET A 48 18.75 -7.43 -2.64
N PHE A 49 18.71 -6.22 -2.09
CA PHE A 49 18.14 -5.07 -2.76
C PHE A 49 18.92 -4.71 -4.04
N CYS A 50 20.25 -4.61 -3.97
CA CYS A 50 21.09 -4.33 -5.14
C CYS A 50 20.93 -5.36 -6.25
N GLU A 51 20.85 -6.65 -5.92
CA GLU A 51 20.56 -7.72 -6.88
C GLU A 51 19.16 -7.55 -7.50
N SER A 52 18.16 -7.16 -6.68
CA SER A 52 16.81 -6.93 -7.16
C SER A 52 16.72 -5.81 -8.20
N LEU A 53 17.62 -4.82 -8.19
CA LEU A 53 17.70 -3.77 -9.22
C LEU A 53 17.97 -4.33 -10.63
N GLN A 54 18.63 -5.50 -10.72
CA GLN A 54 18.92 -6.17 -11.99
C GLN A 54 17.71 -6.98 -12.48
N TYR A 55 16.97 -7.59 -11.55
CA TYR A 55 15.84 -8.46 -11.88
C TYR A 55 14.48 -7.74 -11.97
N LYS A 56 14.33 -6.60 -11.29
CA LYS A 56 13.17 -5.70 -11.33
C LYS A 56 11.82 -6.43 -11.22
N SER A 57 11.04 -6.45 -12.28
CA SER A 57 9.68 -7.00 -12.30
C SER A 57 9.61 -8.53 -12.45
N ARG A 58 10.76 -9.24 -12.52
CA ARG A 58 10.76 -10.71 -12.53
C ARG A 58 10.16 -11.30 -11.26
N CYS A 59 10.31 -10.62 -10.13
CA CYS A 59 9.52 -10.88 -8.94
C CYS A 59 8.59 -9.70 -8.70
N ARG A 60 7.31 -9.97 -8.43
CA ARG A 60 6.36 -8.90 -8.12
C ARG A 60 6.69 -8.23 -6.79
N TRP A 61 7.13 -9.00 -5.80
CA TRP A 61 7.55 -8.52 -4.49
C TRP A 61 8.82 -9.26 -4.06
N TYR A 62 9.79 -8.50 -3.60
CA TYR A 62 10.95 -9.00 -2.87
C TYR A 62 10.68 -8.81 -1.38
N THR A 63 11.02 -9.79 -0.56
CA THR A 63 10.71 -9.76 0.88
C THR A 63 11.85 -10.35 1.71
N SER A 64 12.15 -9.72 2.84
CA SER A 64 13.07 -10.21 3.84
C SER A 64 12.51 -10.00 5.24
N MET A 65 12.67 -11.00 6.11
CA MET A 65 12.47 -10.84 7.55
C MET A 65 13.65 -10.05 8.14
N LEU A 66 13.39 -9.33 9.22
CA LEU A 66 14.37 -8.61 10.02
C LEU A 66 14.24 -9.00 11.50
N GLY A 67 15.37 -9.29 12.11
CA GLY A 67 15.53 -9.65 13.52
C GLY A 67 15.48 -8.44 14.45
N LYS A 68 15.99 -7.28 14.00
CA LYS A 68 16.14 -6.07 14.82
C LYS A 68 15.32 -4.92 14.25
N LEU A 69 14.63 -4.20 15.12
CA LEU A 69 13.85 -3.01 14.77
C LEU A 69 14.74 -1.92 14.14
N ALA A 70 15.97 -1.77 14.67
CA ALA A 70 16.94 -0.78 14.24
C ALA A 70 17.42 -0.95 12.78
N SER A 71 17.19 -2.13 12.18
CA SER A 71 17.57 -2.42 10.78
C SER A 71 16.62 -1.79 9.76
N LEU A 72 15.39 -1.42 10.17
CA LEU A 72 14.37 -0.87 9.28
C LEU A 72 14.74 0.52 8.72
N PRO A 73 15.15 1.53 9.52
CA PRO A 73 15.52 2.84 9.00
C PRO A 73 16.60 2.81 7.91
N ASP A 74 17.66 2.01 8.08
CA ASP A 74 18.74 1.90 7.11
C ASP A 74 18.26 1.27 5.80
N THR A 75 17.48 0.19 5.92
CA THR A 75 16.89 -0.49 4.76
C THR A 75 15.95 0.44 4.00
N VAL A 76 15.09 1.19 4.69
CA VAL A 76 14.16 2.14 4.06
C VAL A 76 14.91 3.30 3.40
N THR A 77 15.99 3.78 4.02
CA THR A 77 16.83 4.84 3.45
C THR A 77 17.42 4.39 2.12
N LEU A 78 17.92 3.16 2.03
CA LEU A 78 18.42 2.57 0.79
C LEU A 78 17.33 2.51 -0.30
N LEU A 79 16.12 2.06 0.05
CA LEU A 79 14.98 2.03 -0.87
C LEU A 79 14.65 3.43 -1.41
N ARG A 80 14.56 4.43 -0.53
CA ARG A 80 14.20 5.81 -0.88
C ARG A 80 15.25 6.50 -1.75
N ILE A 81 16.54 6.32 -1.47
CA ILE A 81 17.62 6.87 -2.30
C ILE A 81 17.57 6.32 -3.73
N ASN A 82 17.13 5.07 -3.88
CA ASN A 82 16.92 4.43 -5.18
C ASN A 82 15.51 4.64 -5.75
N GLN A 83 14.76 5.62 -5.21
CA GLN A 83 13.43 6.02 -5.68
C GLN A 83 12.37 4.91 -5.62
N ILE A 84 12.53 3.95 -4.70
CA ILE A 84 11.52 2.92 -4.46
C ILE A 84 10.51 3.42 -3.43
N ASP A 85 9.34 3.83 -3.94
CA ASP A 85 8.20 4.26 -3.12
C ASP A 85 7.25 3.10 -2.76
N ASN A 86 7.34 1.98 -3.48
CA ASN A 86 6.47 0.82 -3.33
C ASN A 86 7.11 -0.20 -2.40
N TYR A 87 7.04 0.08 -1.10
CA TYR A 87 7.54 -0.82 -0.06
C TYR A 87 6.52 -0.98 1.07
N ALA A 88 6.74 -2.00 1.89
CA ALA A 88 5.87 -2.41 2.97
C ALA A 88 6.68 -2.82 4.19
N ILE A 89 6.18 -2.48 5.37
CA ILE A 89 6.73 -2.87 6.67
C ILE A 89 5.63 -3.57 7.44
N THR A 90 5.87 -4.80 7.87
CA THR A 90 4.97 -5.55 8.76
C THR A 90 5.71 -6.07 9.99
N GLU A 91 4.97 -6.55 10.99
CA GLU A 91 5.52 -7.16 12.20
C GLU A 91 4.90 -8.54 12.45
N PHE A 92 5.71 -9.43 13.01
CA PHE A 92 5.32 -10.74 13.49
C PHE A 92 5.56 -10.78 14.99
N VAL A 93 4.50 -11.04 15.76
CA VAL A 93 4.56 -11.11 17.23
C VAL A 93 4.16 -12.52 17.65
N GLN A 94 5.10 -13.28 18.22
CA GLN A 94 4.87 -14.63 18.72
C GLN A 94 5.39 -14.73 20.16
N GLY A 95 4.48 -14.64 21.12
CA GLY A 95 4.84 -14.52 22.55
C GLY A 95 5.70 -13.27 22.79
N GLN A 96 6.89 -13.47 23.35
CA GLN A 96 7.86 -12.40 23.59
C GLN A 96 8.72 -12.07 22.37
N THR A 97 8.71 -12.92 21.33
CA THR A 97 9.56 -12.72 20.15
C THR A 97 8.85 -11.83 19.14
N ARG A 98 9.47 -10.69 18.83
CA ARG A 98 9.06 -9.80 17.74
C ARG A 98 10.04 -9.90 16.58
N ARG A 99 9.50 -9.92 15.36
CA ARG A 99 10.24 -9.81 14.10
C ARG A 99 9.54 -8.80 13.22
N TRP A 100 10.27 -8.25 12.27
CA TRP A 100 9.72 -7.37 11.25
C TRP A 100 9.90 -8.01 9.89
N ALA A 101 9.14 -7.56 8.90
CA ALA A 101 9.47 -7.85 7.52
C ALA A 101 9.43 -6.57 6.70
N ILE A 102 10.40 -6.47 5.79
CA ILE A 102 10.46 -5.44 4.77
C ILE A 102 10.14 -6.10 3.42
N ALA A 103 9.33 -5.42 2.63
CA ALA A 103 9.00 -5.84 1.28
C ALA A 103 9.12 -4.65 0.33
N TRP A 104 9.55 -4.89 -0.91
CA TRP A 104 9.61 -3.85 -1.94
C TRP A 104 9.23 -4.40 -3.32
N SER A 105 8.77 -3.51 -4.19
CA SER A 105 8.34 -3.83 -5.55
C SER A 105 8.79 -2.77 -6.55
N PHE A 106 9.07 -3.21 -7.77
CA PHE A 106 9.27 -2.35 -8.95
C PHE A 106 7.99 -2.21 -9.78
N GLY A 107 6.91 -2.89 -9.37
CA GLY A 107 5.63 -2.90 -10.06
C GLY A 107 4.67 -1.81 -9.57
N THR A 108 3.55 -1.72 -10.28
CA THR A 108 2.44 -0.78 -10.03
C THR A 108 1.50 -1.22 -8.92
N HIS A 109 1.50 -2.52 -8.57
CA HIS A 109 0.54 -3.09 -7.63
C HIS A 109 0.91 -2.66 -6.21
N ARG A 110 -0.07 -2.12 -5.48
CA ARG A 110 0.12 -1.61 -4.12
C ARG A 110 -0.43 -2.61 -3.10
N LEU A 111 0.29 -2.81 -2.00
CA LEU A 111 -0.20 -3.64 -0.89
C LEU A 111 -1.20 -2.85 -0.05
N PRO A 112 -2.28 -3.47 0.43
CA PRO A 112 -3.17 -2.86 1.43
C PRO A 112 -2.41 -2.37 2.67
N ASP A 113 -2.90 -1.28 3.28
CA ASP A 113 -2.37 -0.74 4.55
C ASP A 113 -2.26 -1.81 5.65
N SER A 114 -3.21 -2.76 5.70
CA SER A 114 -3.25 -3.86 6.67
C SER A 114 -2.09 -4.85 6.55
N TYR A 115 -1.45 -4.94 5.37
CA TYR A 115 -0.29 -5.79 5.14
C TYR A 115 1.01 -5.00 5.02
N GLY A 116 0.93 -3.74 4.58
CA GLY A 116 2.09 -2.92 4.27
C GLY A 116 2.52 -1.93 5.35
N ARG A 117 1.76 -1.81 6.44
CA ARG A 117 2.04 -0.84 7.52
C ARG A 117 1.82 -1.46 8.89
N ILE A 118 2.55 -0.95 9.87
CA ILE A 118 2.34 -1.24 11.29
C ILE A 118 2.06 0.02 12.07
N ASN A 119 1.33 -0.11 13.16
CA ASN A 119 1.08 0.99 14.08
C ASN A 119 2.21 1.08 15.10
N ASN A 120 3.30 1.74 14.73
CA ASN A 120 4.42 2.00 15.63
C ASN A 120 4.81 3.49 15.59
N PRO A 121 4.61 4.26 16.68
CA PRO A 121 4.95 5.68 16.74
C PRO A 121 6.41 6.01 16.39
N THR A 122 7.36 5.14 16.74
CA THR A 122 8.78 5.40 16.51
C THR A 122 9.19 5.27 15.04
N LEU A 123 8.39 4.56 14.23
CA LEU A 123 8.68 4.30 12.82
C LEU A 123 7.86 5.15 11.87
N GLN A 124 7.05 6.11 12.36
CA GLN A 124 6.14 6.87 11.50
C GLN A 124 6.84 7.60 10.35
N SER A 125 8.06 8.09 10.57
CA SER A 125 8.87 8.77 9.54
C SER A 125 9.33 7.86 8.41
N ILE A 126 9.43 6.55 8.66
CA ILE A 126 9.89 5.55 7.68
C ILE A 126 8.75 4.72 7.09
N MET A 127 7.53 4.83 7.63
CA MET A 127 6.38 4.14 7.05
C MET A 127 6.17 4.57 5.59
N PRO A 128 5.69 3.66 4.71
CA PRO A 128 5.36 4.00 3.33
C PRO A 128 4.23 5.04 3.28
N ALA A 129 3.73 5.43 2.10
CA ALA A 129 2.49 6.20 2.03
C ALA A 129 1.28 5.28 2.33
N ARG A 130 0.17 5.83 2.84
CA ARG A 130 -1.08 5.05 2.99
C ARG A 130 -1.69 4.74 1.63
N THR A 131 -2.03 3.50 1.36
CA THR A 131 -2.76 3.11 0.13
C THR A 131 -4.26 3.24 0.31
N THR A 132 -4.74 3.40 1.55
CA THR A 132 -6.16 3.55 1.86
C THR A 132 -6.48 4.99 2.30
N LEU A 133 -7.54 5.56 1.73
CA LEU A 133 -8.10 6.85 2.11
C LEU A 133 -9.56 6.70 2.51
N TYR A 134 -9.97 7.46 3.50
CA TYR A 134 -11.34 7.44 4.02
C TYR A 134 -11.98 8.80 3.78
N GLN A 135 -13.18 8.81 3.21
CA GLN A 135 -14.01 9.98 3.11
C GLN A 135 -15.26 9.78 3.96
N GLN A 136 -15.34 10.51 5.06
CA GLN A 136 -16.58 10.66 5.78
C GLN A 136 -17.54 11.52 4.95
N LEU A 137 -18.80 11.10 4.87
CA LEU A 137 -19.81 11.78 4.08
C LEU A 137 -20.87 12.42 4.99
N SER A 138 -21.50 13.48 4.48
CA SER A 138 -22.75 14.04 5.02
C SER A 138 -23.83 12.95 5.07
N VAL A 139 -24.82 13.07 5.95
CA VAL A 139 -25.77 11.98 6.29
C VAL A 139 -26.41 11.38 5.03
N PHE A 140 -25.95 10.21 4.61
CA PHE A 140 -26.61 9.37 3.61
C PHE A 140 -27.63 8.48 4.32
N PRO A 141 -28.83 8.28 3.74
CA PRO A 141 -29.90 7.55 4.42
C PRO A 141 -29.66 6.03 4.50
N SER A 142 -28.88 5.45 3.58
CA SER A 142 -28.57 4.01 3.57
C SER A 142 -27.36 3.69 2.67
N LEU A 143 -26.77 2.50 2.86
CA LEU A 143 -25.71 1.97 2.00
C LEU A 143 -26.15 1.82 0.53
N SER A 144 -27.42 1.48 0.29
CA SER A 144 -27.96 1.34 -1.07
C SER A 144 -28.03 2.69 -1.79
N VAL A 145 -28.44 3.76 -1.10
CA VAL A 145 -28.45 5.12 -1.65
C VAL A 145 -27.03 5.63 -1.88
N LEU A 146 -26.11 5.36 -0.95
CA LEU A 146 -24.69 5.69 -1.13
C LEU A 146 -24.10 4.99 -2.35
N SER A 147 -24.30 3.68 -2.47
CA SER A 147 -23.77 2.88 -3.59
C SER A 147 -24.35 3.33 -4.93
N SER A 148 -25.66 3.61 -4.99
CA SER A 148 -26.31 4.14 -6.20
C SER A 148 -25.83 5.54 -6.56
N THR A 149 -25.50 6.37 -5.56
CA THR A 149 -24.95 7.71 -5.78
C THR A 149 -23.50 7.66 -6.23
N LEU A 150 -22.70 6.76 -5.67
CA LEU A 150 -21.34 6.47 -6.12
C LEU A 150 -21.34 5.97 -7.56
N ASP A 151 -22.23 5.04 -7.92
CA ASP A 151 -22.35 4.52 -9.28
C ASP A 151 -22.63 5.64 -10.29
N ARG A 152 -23.63 6.50 -10.01
CA ARG A 152 -23.92 7.68 -10.83
C ARG A 152 -22.71 8.62 -10.95
N ALA A 153 -22.00 8.86 -9.85
CA ALA A 153 -20.82 9.71 -9.84
C ALA A 153 -19.68 9.14 -10.70
N LEU A 154 -19.50 7.82 -10.69
CA LEU A 154 -18.46 7.14 -11.46
C LEU A 154 -18.82 7.03 -12.94
N LEU A 155 -20.08 6.78 -13.29
CA LEU A 155 -20.56 6.74 -14.68
C LEU A 155 -20.42 8.10 -15.40
N ASP A 156 -20.46 9.19 -14.64
CA ASP A 156 -20.24 10.56 -15.14
C ASP A 156 -18.74 10.92 -15.30
N ILE A 157 -17.84 9.93 -15.22
CA ILE A 157 -16.40 10.10 -15.49
C ILE A 157 -16.03 9.24 -16.70
N ASP A 158 -15.56 9.90 -17.76
CA ASP A 158 -15.20 9.22 -19.01
C ASP A 158 -14.03 8.23 -18.83
N GLY A 159 -14.09 7.10 -19.54
CA GLY A 159 -12.96 6.17 -19.67
C GLY A 159 -12.67 5.29 -18.45
N LEU A 160 -13.60 5.24 -17.48
CA LEU A 160 -13.53 4.28 -16.38
C LEU A 160 -14.14 2.93 -16.78
N SER A 161 -13.50 1.85 -16.34
CA SER A 161 -14.10 0.50 -16.30
C SER A 161 -14.45 0.18 -14.84
N ILE A 162 -15.70 -0.16 -14.57
CA ILE A 162 -16.22 -0.36 -13.21
C ILE A 162 -16.73 -1.80 -13.10
N THR A 163 -16.35 -2.50 -12.03
CA THR A 163 -16.85 -3.85 -11.73
C THR A 163 -17.33 -3.89 -10.29
N TRP A 164 -18.64 -4.05 -10.10
CA TRP A 164 -19.26 -4.13 -8.79
C TRP A 164 -19.16 -5.53 -8.19
N ASP A 165 -18.96 -5.57 -6.88
CA ASP A 165 -19.04 -6.75 -6.04
C ASP A 165 -20.05 -6.50 -4.91
N ASN A 166 -21.26 -6.99 -5.14
CA ASN A 166 -22.38 -6.83 -4.22
C ASN A 166 -22.15 -7.55 -2.88
N SER A 167 -21.31 -8.59 -2.84
CA SER A 167 -21.03 -9.34 -1.61
C SER A 167 -20.24 -8.51 -0.61
N SER A 168 -19.31 -7.68 -1.12
CA SER A 168 -18.44 -6.83 -0.29
C SER A 168 -18.87 -5.36 -0.26
N GLN A 169 -20.00 -5.01 -0.89
CA GLN A 169 -20.47 -3.63 -1.07
C GLN A 169 -19.35 -2.73 -1.60
N SER A 170 -18.65 -3.21 -2.64
CA SER A 170 -17.51 -2.51 -3.21
C SER A 170 -17.53 -2.53 -4.73
N CYS A 171 -16.80 -1.60 -5.33
CA CYS A 171 -16.53 -1.61 -6.77
C CYS A 171 -15.03 -1.50 -7.03
N LEU A 172 -14.58 -2.17 -8.09
CA LEU A 172 -13.25 -2.01 -8.64
C LEU A 172 -13.33 -1.04 -9.82
N VAL A 173 -12.66 0.09 -9.70
CA VAL A 173 -12.57 1.12 -10.74
C VAL A 173 -11.19 1.04 -11.36
N LYS A 174 -11.16 0.94 -12.69
CA LYS A 174 -9.94 0.91 -13.49
C LYS A 174 -9.94 2.05 -14.50
N ALA A 175 -8.84 2.77 -14.57
CA ALA A 175 -8.60 3.83 -15.53
C ALA A 175 -7.34 3.54 -16.37
N THR A 176 -7.43 3.76 -17.67
CA THR A 176 -6.30 3.70 -18.62
C THR A 176 -5.77 5.08 -19.00
N ALA A 177 -6.48 6.15 -18.62
CA ALA A 177 -6.03 7.53 -18.73
C ALA A 177 -6.65 8.38 -17.61
N ASN A 178 -5.99 9.47 -17.24
CA ASN A 178 -6.56 10.47 -16.33
C ASN A 178 -7.52 11.38 -17.10
N THR A 179 -8.82 11.25 -16.85
CA THR A 179 -9.90 12.02 -17.50
C THR A 179 -10.62 12.99 -16.55
N TRP A 180 -10.40 12.86 -15.23
CA TRP A 180 -11.12 13.63 -14.21
C TRP A 180 -10.39 14.91 -13.76
N SER A 181 -9.05 14.93 -13.86
CA SER A 181 -8.28 16.08 -13.39
C SER A 181 -8.63 17.36 -14.15
N ARG A 182 -8.42 18.53 -13.52
CA ARG A 182 -8.68 19.83 -14.16
C ARG A 182 -7.92 19.97 -15.49
N ALA A 183 -6.65 19.55 -15.50
CA ALA A 183 -5.81 19.57 -16.69
C ALA A 183 -6.32 18.63 -17.80
N ALA A 184 -6.77 17.41 -17.44
CA ALA A 184 -7.34 16.47 -18.40
C ALA A 184 -8.62 17.00 -19.05
N ARG A 185 -9.54 17.57 -18.25
CA ARG A 185 -10.79 18.13 -18.76
C ARG A 185 -10.57 19.36 -19.64
N ARG A 186 -9.56 20.20 -19.36
CA ARG A 186 -9.17 21.32 -20.23
C ARG A 186 -8.62 20.82 -21.58
N ARG A 187 -7.68 19.87 -21.55
CA ARG A 187 -7.14 19.25 -22.78
C ARG A 187 -8.23 18.63 -23.66
N LYS A 188 -9.22 17.97 -23.06
CA LYS A 188 -10.37 17.41 -23.79
C LYS A 188 -11.19 18.49 -24.51
N ALA A 189 -11.42 19.64 -23.87
CA ALA A 189 -12.16 20.76 -24.46
C ALA A 189 -11.40 21.44 -25.61
N GLU A 190 -10.07 21.33 -25.63
CA GLU A 190 -9.21 21.86 -26.70
C GLU A 190 -9.04 20.86 -27.87
N MET A 191 -9.13 19.55 -27.63
CA MET A 191 -8.85 18.48 -28.60
C MET A 191 -10.10 17.78 -29.16
N SER A 192 -11.14 18.54 -29.52
CA SER A 192 -12.50 18.11 -29.89
C SER A 192 -12.65 17.07 -31.03
N SER A 193 -11.60 16.41 -31.51
CA SER A 193 -11.67 15.53 -32.68
C SER A 193 -10.54 14.50 -32.76
N GLN A 194 -10.41 13.61 -31.77
CA GLN A 194 -9.95 12.23 -32.03
C GLN A 194 -10.58 11.24 -31.03
N PRO A 195 -11.20 10.14 -31.51
CA PRO A 195 -11.70 9.10 -30.63
C PRO A 195 -10.54 8.40 -29.91
N PHE A 196 -10.66 8.25 -28.60
CA PHE A 196 -9.74 7.45 -27.79
C PHE A 196 -9.81 5.99 -28.25
N SER A 197 -8.79 5.54 -29.00
CA SER A 197 -8.61 4.13 -29.32
C SER A 197 -8.16 3.38 -28.07
N THR A 198 -9.09 2.75 -27.37
CA THR A 198 -8.80 1.81 -26.27
C THR A 198 -8.21 0.52 -26.83
N SER A 199 -6.90 0.50 -27.03
CA SER A 199 -6.17 -0.76 -27.20
C SER A 199 -6.34 -1.62 -25.94
N ARG A 200 -6.59 -2.92 -26.13
CA ARG A 200 -6.66 -3.91 -25.03
C ARG A 200 -5.36 -4.01 -24.21
N PHE A 201 -4.29 -3.35 -24.67
CA PHE A 201 -2.96 -3.30 -24.07
C PHE A 201 -2.59 -1.95 -23.45
N SER A 202 -3.54 -0.99 -23.36
CA SER A 202 -3.24 0.30 -22.72
C SER A 202 -2.86 0.09 -21.25
N PRO A 203 -1.74 0.67 -20.78
CA PRO A 203 -1.28 0.49 -19.41
C PRO A 203 -2.31 1.07 -18.43
N VAL A 204 -2.47 0.38 -17.30
CA VAL A 204 -3.35 0.85 -16.22
C VAL A 204 -2.68 2.04 -15.55
N VAL A 205 -3.32 3.21 -15.61
CA VAL A 205 -2.79 4.41 -14.91
C VAL A 205 -3.21 4.41 -13.45
N MET A 206 -4.39 3.86 -13.15
CA MET A 206 -4.91 3.76 -11.81
C MET A 206 -5.95 2.65 -11.72
N GLN A 207 -5.87 1.84 -10.67
CA GLN A 207 -6.92 0.95 -10.22
C GLN A 207 -7.20 1.22 -8.75
N CYS A 208 -8.46 1.47 -8.41
CA CYS A 208 -8.91 1.77 -7.06
C CYS A 208 -10.11 0.89 -6.73
N ARG A 209 -10.08 0.24 -5.57
CA ARG A 209 -11.26 -0.40 -5.01
C ARG A 209 -11.93 0.58 -4.05
N ILE A 210 -13.23 0.77 -4.21
CA ILE A 210 -14.02 1.68 -3.38
C ILE A 210 -15.04 0.85 -2.62
N TYR A 211 -15.05 0.96 -1.30
CA TYR A 211 -16.04 0.31 -0.43
C TYR A 211 -17.03 1.34 0.09
N CYS A 212 -18.32 0.99 0.07
CA CYS A 212 -19.36 1.67 0.83
C CYS A 212 -19.44 1.01 2.20
N ARG A 213 -19.14 1.75 3.26
CA ARG A 213 -19.07 1.21 4.62
C ARG A 213 -19.96 1.99 5.57
N GLU A 214 -20.38 1.31 6.62
CA GLU A 214 -21.11 1.86 7.75
C GLU A 214 -20.26 1.68 9.01
N ASP A 215 -20.05 2.77 9.75
CA ASP A 215 -19.42 2.69 11.06
C ASP A 215 -20.46 2.25 12.10
N VAL A 216 -20.30 1.01 12.56
CA VAL A 216 -21.20 0.37 13.54
C VAL A 216 -20.89 0.82 14.98
N SER A 217 -19.75 1.48 15.20
CA SER A 217 -19.26 1.83 16.54
C SER A 217 -19.80 3.15 17.09
N SER A 218 -20.46 3.97 16.26
CA SER A 218 -20.99 5.27 16.65
C SER A 218 -22.51 5.26 16.84
N GLU A 219 -23.01 5.90 17.90
CA GLU A 219 -24.46 6.14 18.16
C GLU A 219 -25.20 6.85 17.01
N LYS A 220 -24.46 7.37 16.03
CA LYS A 220 -24.98 7.91 14.77
C LYS A 220 -24.52 7.00 13.65
N HIS A 221 -25.45 6.38 12.92
CA HIS A 221 -25.17 5.66 11.67
C HIS A 221 -24.35 6.54 10.72
N ARG A 222 -23.06 6.26 10.57
CA ARG A 222 -22.14 7.06 9.76
C ARG A 222 -21.62 6.25 8.59
N LEU A 223 -22.15 6.58 7.41
CA LEU A 223 -21.67 6.01 6.17
C LEU A 223 -20.41 6.74 5.70
N HIS A 224 -19.47 5.97 5.15
CA HIS A 224 -18.24 6.50 4.59
C HIS A 224 -17.82 5.72 3.35
N LEU A 225 -16.98 6.36 2.53
CA LEU A 225 -16.29 5.71 1.43
C LEU A 225 -14.85 5.40 1.84
N GLU A 226 -14.44 4.16 1.61
CA GLU A 226 -13.06 3.73 1.76
C GLU A 226 -12.47 3.46 0.37
N TYR A 227 -11.41 4.18 0.03
CA TYR A 227 -10.71 4.09 -1.23
C TYR A 227 -9.39 3.37 -1.03
N GLN A 228 -9.23 2.21 -1.63
CA GLN A 228 -7.99 1.44 -1.64
C GLN A 228 -7.30 1.60 -3.00
N TRP A 229 -6.08 2.12 -3.01
CA TRP A 229 -5.22 2.15 -4.19
C TRP A 229 -4.68 0.74 -4.44
N VAL A 230 -5.11 0.12 -5.55
CA VAL A 230 -4.75 -1.27 -5.91
C VAL A 230 -3.60 -1.29 -6.91
N GLU A 231 -3.62 -0.40 -7.90
CA GLU A 231 -2.60 -0.32 -8.93
C GLU A 231 -2.36 1.12 -9.39
N GLY A 232 -1.10 1.50 -9.59
CA GLY A 232 -0.68 2.75 -10.22
C GLY A 232 0.67 3.25 -9.71
N ASN A 233 1.33 4.07 -10.53
CA ASN A 233 2.64 4.64 -10.20
C ASN A 233 2.52 6.03 -9.57
N GLU A 234 1.55 6.84 -9.98
CA GLU A 234 1.46 8.24 -9.57
C GLU A 234 0.44 8.45 -8.45
N ARG A 235 0.94 8.76 -7.26
CA ARG A 235 0.11 9.06 -6.09
C ARG A 235 -0.89 10.20 -6.35
N ASN A 236 -0.44 11.26 -7.02
CA ASN A 236 -1.27 12.42 -7.35
C ASN A 236 -2.48 12.06 -8.22
N ILE A 237 -2.36 11.05 -9.09
CA ILE A 237 -3.48 10.56 -9.91
C ILE A 237 -4.53 9.92 -9.00
N PHE A 238 -4.12 9.05 -8.08
CA PHE A 238 -5.01 8.45 -7.08
C PHE A 238 -5.68 9.49 -6.19
N ASP A 239 -4.92 10.40 -5.57
CA ASP A 239 -5.47 11.42 -4.67
C ASP A 239 -6.44 12.36 -5.42
N SER A 240 -6.11 12.75 -6.65
CA SER A 240 -6.99 13.59 -7.47
C SER A 240 -8.28 12.88 -7.87
N PHE A 241 -8.23 11.56 -8.07
CA PHE A 241 -9.40 10.72 -8.35
C PHE A 241 -10.34 10.68 -7.15
N VAL A 242 -9.82 10.33 -5.97
CA VAL A 242 -10.57 10.29 -4.71
C VAL A 242 -11.26 11.63 -4.45
N ASN A 243 -10.51 12.74 -4.55
CA ASN A 243 -11.05 14.08 -4.39
C ASN A 243 -12.09 14.47 -5.45
N HIS A 244 -12.03 13.90 -6.65
CA HIS A 244 -13.02 14.16 -7.69
C HIS A 244 -14.31 13.39 -7.45
N VAL A 245 -14.21 12.10 -7.13
CA VAL A 245 -15.35 11.24 -6.81
C VAL A 245 -16.08 11.80 -5.59
N ASN A 246 -15.36 12.16 -4.52
CA ASN A 246 -15.95 12.77 -3.32
C ASN A 246 -16.79 14.01 -3.65
N ARG A 247 -16.27 14.93 -4.47
CA ARG A 247 -17.01 16.14 -4.88
C ARG A 247 -18.27 15.81 -5.67
N LYS A 248 -18.21 14.83 -6.60
CA LYS A 248 -19.39 14.40 -7.36
C LYS A 248 -20.44 13.77 -6.45
N VAL A 249 -20.05 12.82 -5.59
CA VAL A 249 -20.93 12.16 -4.64
C VAL A 249 -21.63 13.18 -3.73
N SER A 250 -20.88 14.13 -3.17
CA SER A 250 -21.45 15.21 -2.36
C SER A 250 -22.42 16.09 -3.15
N SER A 251 -22.09 16.48 -4.38
CA SER A 251 -22.98 17.32 -5.21
C SER A 251 -24.29 16.64 -5.60
N ILE A 252 -24.25 15.33 -5.86
CA ILE A 252 -25.46 14.57 -6.21
C ILE A 252 -26.35 14.42 -4.97
N SER A 253 -25.76 14.18 -3.80
CA SER A 253 -26.51 14.07 -2.55
C SER A 253 -27.22 15.37 -2.16
N THR A 254 -26.69 16.54 -2.49
CA THR A 254 -27.35 17.84 -2.20
C THR A 254 -28.45 18.20 -3.20
N ALA A 255 -28.49 17.54 -4.36
CA ALA A 255 -29.47 17.79 -5.42
C ALA A 255 -30.71 16.89 -5.34
N THR A 256 -30.74 15.95 -4.40
CA THR A 256 -31.82 14.98 -4.17
C THR A 256 -32.51 15.31 -2.86
#